data_AF-A0A950NQH3-F1
#
_entry.id   AF-A0A950NQH3-F1
#
_cell.length_a   1.000
_cell.length_b   1.000
_cell.length_c   1.000
_cell.angle_alpha   90.00
_cell.angle_beta   90.00
_cell.angle_gamma   90.00
#
_symmetry.space_group_name_H-M   'P 1'
#
loop_
_entity.id
_entity.type
_entity.pdbx_description
1 polymer ?
#
loop_
_entity_poly.entity_id
_entity_poly.type
_entity_poly.pdbx_seq_one_letter_code
_entity_poly.pdbx_strand_id
1 'polypeptide(L)' 'MADFSLDLNEDQLQIQKWVHDFAEDVVRPAAHEWDEREETPWPIIQEAANIGLYSWEFVANAFADPTGITFALAME' A
#
# COMPACT_ATOMS: atom_id res chain seq x y z
N MET A 1 23.02 -10.14 5.92
CA MET A 1 22.72 -8.92 6.69
C MET A 1 22.82 -7.79 5.70
N ALA A 2 21.71 -7.13 5.35
CA ALA A 2 21.82 -5.84 4.68
C ALA A 2 22.55 -4.90 5.65
N ASP A 3 23.49 -4.10 5.16
CA ASP A 3 24.09 -3.06 5.98
C ASP A 3 23.00 -2.08 6.40
N PHE A 4 23.09 -1.56 7.62
CA PHE A 4 22.13 -0.59 8.12
C PHE A 4 22.12 0.66 7.22
N SER A 5 20.94 1.05 6.75
CA SER A 5 20.69 2.27 5.99
C SER A 5 19.35 2.88 6.42
N LEU A 6 19.23 4.20 6.27
CA LEU A 6 17.95 4.92 6.41
C LEU A 6 17.26 5.14 5.05
N ASP A 7 17.95 4.83 3.95
CA ASP A 7 17.38 4.92 2.62
C ASP A 7 16.52 3.68 2.32
N LEU A 8 15.40 3.89 1.64
CA LEU A 8 14.60 2.80 1.10
C LEU A 8 15.34 2.11 -0.04
N ASN A 9 15.24 0.78 -0.11
CA ASN A 9 15.75 0.03 -1.25
C ASN A 9 14.82 0.14 -2.47
N GLU A 10 15.26 -0.38 -3.62
CA GLU A 10 14.51 -0.28 -4.88
C GLU A 10 13.11 -0.93 -4.79
N ASP A 11 13.00 -2.10 -4.15
CA ASP A 11 11.71 -2.79 -3.98
C ASP A 11 10.76 -1.97 -3.10
N GLN A 12 11.26 -1.39 -2.02
CA GLN A 12 10.50 -0.52 -1.12
C GLN A 12 10.03 0.75 -1.84
N LEU A 13 10.90 1.41 -2.60
CA LEU A 13 10.52 2.58 -3.40
C LEU A 13 9.44 2.23 -4.43
N GLN A 14 9.51 1.04 -5.03
CA GLN A 14 8.49 0.58 -5.96
C GLN A 14 7.15 0.33 -5.27
N ILE A 15 7.14 -0.31 -4.10
CA ILE A 15 5.92 -0.52 -3.30
C ILE A 15 5.31 0.82 -2.87
N GLN A 16 6.13 1.73 -2.35
CA GLN A 16 5.68 3.06 -1.94
C GLN A 16 5.02 3.81 -3.11
N LYS A 17 5.69 3.85 -4.26
CA LYS A 17 5.15 4.50 -5.45
C LYS A 17 3.84 3.86 -5.89
N TRP A 18 3.79 2.53 -5.93
CA TRP A 18 2.59 1.82 -6.36
C TRP A 18 1.37 2.09 -5.45
N VAL A 19 1.57 2.09 -4.12
CA VAL A 19 0.52 2.44 -3.15
C VAL A 19 0.12 3.92 -3.29
N HIS A 20 1.09 4.81 -3.49
CA HIS A 20 0.84 6.23 -3.68
C HIS A 20 0.02 6.52 -4.94
N ASP A 21 0.39 5.92 -6.07
CA ASP A 21 -0.32 6.06 -7.34
C ASP A 21 -1.78 5.60 -7.19
N PHE A 22 -2.03 4.46 -6.52
CA PHE A 22 -3.40 4.01 -6.21
C PHE A 22 -4.16 5.00 -5.33
N ALA A 23 -3.51 5.54 -4.29
CA ALA A 23 -4.13 6.52 -3.41
C ALA A 23 -4.46 7.84 -4.14
N GLU A 24 -3.59 8.30 -5.03
CA GLU A 24 -3.79 9.51 -5.83
C GLU A 24 -4.92 9.36 -6.84
N ASP A 25 -4.96 8.24 -7.56
CA ASP A 25 -5.87 8.03 -8.69
C ASP A 25 -7.26 7.49 -8.27
N VAL A 26 -7.34 6.73 -7.17
CA VAL A 26 -8.58 6.02 -6.75
C VAL A 26 -9.13 6.56 -5.44
N VAL A 27 -8.29 6.69 -4.40
CA VAL A 27 -8.76 7.04 -3.05
C VAL A 27 -9.05 8.54 -2.94
N ARG A 28 -8.09 9.39 -3.30
CA ARG A 28 -8.17 10.86 -3.14
C ARG A 28 -9.37 11.48 -3.89
N PRO A 29 -9.71 11.08 -5.13
CA PRO A 29 -10.84 11.67 -5.84
C PRO A 29 -12.19 11.33 -5.21
N ALA A 30 -12.31 10.18 -4.57
CA ALA A 30 -13.54 9.71 -3.93
C ALA A 30 -13.63 10.09 -2.45
N ALA A 31 -12.54 10.54 -1.83
CA ALA A 31 -12.44 10.74 -0.38
C ALA A 31 -13.54 11.62 0.21
N HIS A 32 -13.85 12.75 -0.44
CA HIS A 32 -14.89 13.68 0.05
C HIS A 32 -16.30 13.08 0.02
N GLU A 33 -16.64 12.34 -1.06
CA GLU A 33 -17.95 11.70 -1.17
C GLU A 33 -18.15 10.64 -0.08
N TRP A 34 -17.13 9.82 0.16
CA TRP A 34 -17.21 8.76 1.17
C TRP A 34 -17.17 9.31 2.60
N ASP A 35 -16.49 10.43 2.84
CA ASP A 35 -16.56 11.16 4.11
C ASP A 35 -17.98 11.65 4.39
N GLU A 36 -18.63 12.33 3.43
CA GLU A 36 -20.01 12.81 3.57
C GLU A 36 -21.04 11.69 3.77
N ARG A 37 -20.81 10.53 3.17
CA ARG A 37 -21.71 9.37 3.27
C ARG A 37 -21.58 8.61 4.58
N GLU A 38 -20.45 8.73 5.28
CA GLU A 38 -20.11 7.96 6.50
C GLU A 38 -20.27 6.42 6.32
N GLU A 39 -20.05 5.92 5.11
CA GLU A 39 -20.20 4.51 4.76
C GLU A 39 -18.86 3.86 4.46
N THR A 40 -18.74 2.55 4.70
CA THR A 40 -17.54 1.79 4.30
C THR A 40 -17.40 1.79 2.77
N PRO A 41 -16.25 2.23 2.21
CA PRO A 41 -16.04 2.31 0.77
C PRO A 41 -15.66 0.95 0.17
N TRP A 42 -16.60 -0.01 0.21
CA TRP A 42 -16.42 -1.36 -0.33
C TRP A 42 -15.91 -1.41 -1.78
N PRO A 43 -16.35 -0.53 -2.70
CA PRO A 43 -15.82 -0.51 -4.07
C PRO A 43 -14.31 -0.23 -4.13
N ILE A 44 -13.82 0.73 -3.33
CA ILE A 44 -12.39 1.07 -3.26
C ILE A 44 -11.59 -0.08 -2.67
N ILE A 45 -12.11 -0.72 -1.61
CA ILE A 45 -11.48 -1.90 -0.99
C ILE A 45 -11.40 -3.07 -1.98
N GLN A 46 -12.45 -3.28 -2.79
CA GLN A 46 -12.40 -4.27 -3.86
C GLN A 46 -11.34 -3.95 -4.92
N GLU A 47 -11.15 -2.68 -5.26
CA GLU A 47 -10.12 -2.28 -6.22
C GLU A 47 -8.71 -2.49 -5.65
N ALA A 48 -8.49 -2.15 -4.37
CA ALA A 48 -7.26 -2.47 -3.65
C ALA A 48 -6.97 -3.99 -3.64
N ALA A 49 -8.01 -4.81 -3.45
CA ALA A 49 -7.89 -6.27 -3.53
C ALA A 49 -7.48 -6.73 -4.94
N ASN A 50 -8.09 -6.16 -5.98
CA ASN A 50 -7.85 -6.52 -7.39
C ASN A 50 -6.42 -6.19 -7.85
N ILE A 51 -5.84 -5.10 -7.36
CA ILE A 51 -4.44 -4.76 -7.66
C ILE A 51 -3.44 -5.59 -6.85
N GLY A 52 -3.92 -6.34 -5.85
CA GLY A 52 -3.11 -7.29 -5.08
C GLY A 52 -2.62 -6.79 -3.72
N LEU A 53 -3.13 -5.67 -3.20
CA LEU A 53 -2.72 -5.16 -1.87
C LEU A 53 -3.06 -6.11 -0.72
N TYR A 54 -4.04 -6.99 -0.93
CA TYR A 54 -4.41 -8.04 0.04
C TYR A 54 -4.05 -9.45 -0.43
N SER A 55 -3.19 -9.56 -1.45
CA SER A 55 -2.77 -10.85 -2.00
C SER A 55 -1.86 -11.60 -1.03
N TRP A 56 -1.84 -12.93 -1.15
CA TRP A 56 -0.91 -13.77 -0.41
C TRP A 56 0.54 -13.43 -0.77
N GLU A 57 0.79 -13.11 -2.04
CA GLU A 57 2.08 -12.72 -2.58
C GLU A 57 2.60 -11.45 -1.92
N PHE A 58 1.75 -10.42 -1.77
CA PHE A 58 2.13 -9.19 -1.08
C PHE A 58 2.51 -9.47 0.38
N VAL A 59 1.66 -10.23 1.10
CA VAL A 59 1.89 -10.60 2.49
C VAL A 59 3.19 -11.39 2.65
N ALA A 60 3.42 -12.39 1.78
CA ALA A 60 4.63 -13.20 1.81
C ALA A 60 5.90 -12.37 1.56
N ASN A 61 5.87 -11.44 0.60
CA ASN A 61 6.99 -10.53 0.34
C ASN A 61 7.26 -9.59 1.53
N ALA A 62 6.21 -9.02 2.11
CA ALA A 62 6.34 -8.13 3.26
C ALA A 62 6.92 -8.83 4.50
N PHE A 63 6.58 -10.10 4.73
CA PHE A 63 7.17 -10.92 5.79
C PHE A 63 8.61 -11.39 5.49
N ALA A 64 8.97 -11.50 4.21
CA ALA A 64 10.32 -11.86 3.78
C ALA A 64 11.29 -10.67 3.79
N ASP A 65 10.79 -9.44 3.88
CA ASP A 65 11.61 -8.22 3.93
C ASP A 65 12.56 -8.25 5.14
N PRO A 66 13.89 -8.29 4.91
CA PRO A 66 14.87 -8.36 5.99
C PRO A 66 14.94 -7.09 6.84
N THR A 67 14.41 -5.96 6.35
CA THR A 67 14.30 -4.71 7.12
C THR A 67 13.05 -4.67 7.98
N GLY A 68 12.03 -5.46 7.63
CA GLY A 68 10.75 -5.56 8.34
C GLY A 68 9.82 -4.35 8.20
N ILE A 69 10.11 -3.40 7.30
CA ILE A 69 9.34 -2.15 7.20
C ILE A 69 8.30 -2.15 6.08
N THR A 70 8.31 -3.14 5.17
CA THR A 70 7.41 -3.16 4.00
C THR A 70 5.93 -2.96 4.35
N PHE A 71 5.43 -3.58 5.44
CA PHE A 71 4.05 -3.35 5.87
C PHE A 71 3.78 -1.92 6.32
N ALA A 72 4.70 -1.31 7.08
CA ALA A 72 4.56 0.07 7.52
C ALA A 72 4.61 1.02 6.31
N LEU A 73 5.50 0.75 5.35
CA LEU A 73 5.65 1.55 4.14
C LEU A 73 4.40 1.53 3.25
N ALA A 74 3.69 0.41 3.17
CA ALA A 74 2.48 0.29 2.37
C ALA A 74 1.23 0.89 3.04
N MET A 75 1.32 1.28 4.31
CA MET A 75 0.20 1.83 5.09
C MET A 75 0.30 3.35 5.30
N GLU A 76 1.43 3.98 4.95
CA GLU A 76 1.71 5.42 5.06
C GLU A 76 1.59 6.13 3.70
#